data_AF-A0A3B8MSF5-F1
#
_entry.id   AF-A0A3B8MSF5-F1
#
_cell.length_a   1.000
_cell.length_b   1.000
_cell.length_c   1.000
_cell.angle_alpha   90.00
_cell.angle_beta   90.00
_cell.angle_gamma   90.00
#
_symmetry.space_group_name_H-M   'P 1'
#
loop_
_entity.id
_entity.type
_entity.pdbx_description
1 polymer ?
#
loop_
_entity_poly.entity_id
_entity_poly.type
_entity_poly.pdbx_seq_one_letter_code
_entity_poly.pdbx_strand_id
1 'polypeptide(L)' 'MRIHDPKWRGFASDNYSGVHPEVLEALAQANEGHQIAYGGDDYTAALTKTIKTHFGSQSL' A
#
# COMPACT_ATOMS: atom_id res chain seq x y z
N MET A 1 5.50 23.38 -5.43
CA MET A 1 6.55 23.94 -4.54
C MET A 1 6.82 22.94 -3.43
N ARG A 2 8.09 22.65 -3.11
CA ARG A 2 8.46 21.74 -2.00
C ARG A 2 8.60 22.56 -0.72
N ILE A 3 7.89 22.17 0.34
CA ILE A 3 7.77 22.94 1.59
C ILE A 3 8.52 22.32 2.79
N HIS A 4 9.28 21.24 2.57
CA HIS A 4 10.09 20.55 3.59
C HIS A 4 11.39 20.01 2.98
N ASP A 5 12.37 19.66 3.83
CA ASP A 5 13.61 19.00 3.40
C ASP A 5 13.37 17.48 3.18
N PRO A 6 13.42 16.98 1.94
CA PRO A 6 13.18 15.56 1.63
C PRO A 6 14.36 14.66 2.03
N LYS A 7 15.52 15.24 2.38
CA LYS A 7 16.70 14.50 2.84
C LYS A 7 16.72 14.34 4.36
N TRP A 8 15.88 15.08 5.09
CA TRP A 8 15.80 14.93 6.52
C TRP A 8 15.39 13.51 6.90
N ARG A 9 16.13 12.92 7.84
CA ARG A 9 15.86 11.61 8.45
C ARG A 9 16.06 11.76 9.95
N GLY A 10 15.14 11.23 10.74
CA GLY A 10 15.19 11.26 12.19
C GLY A 10 15.07 9.87 12.80
N PHE A 11 15.43 9.75 14.07
CA PHE A 11 15.29 8.52 14.86
C PHE A 11 14.11 8.58 15.85
N ALA A 12 13.21 9.56 15.69
CA ALA A 12 12.08 9.75 16.59
C ALA A 12 10.97 8.70 16.36
N SER A 13 10.51 8.56 15.12
CA SER A 13 9.54 7.53 14.72
C SER A 13 9.66 7.25 13.22
N ASP A 14 9.42 6.00 12.83
CA ASP A 14 9.33 5.55 11.45
C ASP A 14 8.12 6.11 10.71
N ASN A 15 7.04 6.45 11.43
CA ASN A 15 5.82 7.04 10.85
C ASN A 15 6.02 8.47 10.29
N TYR A 16 7.21 9.05 10.45
CA TYR A 16 7.62 10.28 9.76
C TYR A 16 8.07 10.02 8.32
N SER A 17 8.26 8.75 7.94
CA SER A 17 8.63 8.38 6.59
C SER A 17 7.50 8.64 5.60
N GLY A 18 7.86 9.04 4.38
CA GLY A 18 6.90 9.13 3.28
C GLY A 18 6.46 7.76 2.77
N VAL A 19 5.48 7.76 1.87
CA VAL A 19 4.98 6.55 1.19
C VAL A 19 6.03 6.04 0.20
N HIS A 20 6.20 4.71 0.11
CA HIS A 20 7.09 4.08 -0.88
C HIS A 20 6.62 4.36 -2.32
N PRO A 21 7.51 4.65 -3.29
CA PRO A 21 7.10 4.97 -4.67
C PRO A 21 6.17 3.93 -5.32
N GLU A 22 6.47 2.64 -5.15
CA GLU A 22 5.64 1.55 -5.71
C GLU A 22 4.23 1.52 -5.10
N VAL A 23 4.06 1.94 -3.84
CA VAL A 23 2.74 2.04 -3.21
C VAL A 23 1.94 3.19 -3.83
N LEU A 24 2.57 4.33 -4.10
CA LEU A 24 1.90 5.44 -4.80
C LEU A 24 1.50 5.06 -6.23
N GLU A 25 2.35 4.32 -6.93
CA GLU A 25 2.04 3.81 -8.27
C GLU A 25 0.88 2.82 -8.25
N ALA A 26 0.86 1.86 -7.31
CA ALA A 26 -0.24 0.93 -7.16
C ALA A 26 -1.56 1.63 -6.85
N LEU A 27 -1.55 2.67 -6.02
CA LEU A 27 -2.73 3.50 -5.75
C LEU A 27 -3.21 4.24 -7.01
N ALA A 28 -2.30 4.76 -7.83
CA ALA A 28 -2.65 5.41 -9.08
C ALA A 28 -3.33 4.44 -10.07
N GLN A 29 -2.81 3.21 -10.18
CA GLN A 29 -3.42 2.15 -10.99
C GLN A 29 -4.80 1.72 -10.45
N ALA A 30 -4.93 1.55 -9.13
CA ALA A 30 -6.18 1.17 -8.48
C ALA A 30 -7.27 2.26 -8.56
N ASN A 31 -6.88 3.51 -8.84
CA ASN A 31 -7.80 4.62 -9.03
C ASN A 31 -8.49 4.64 -10.41
N GLU A 32 -8.21 3.66 -11.28
CA GLU A 32 -8.86 3.52 -12.58
C GLU A 32 -10.13 2.66 -12.49
N GLY A 33 -11.20 3.09 -13.16
CA GLY A 33 -12.44 2.32 -13.26
C GLY A 33 -13.25 2.24 -11.95
N HIS A 34 -14.08 1.21 -11.85
CA HIS A 34 -14.94 0.95 -10.69
C HIS A 34 -14.71 -0.45 -10.15
N GLN A 35 -14.73 -0.58 -8.83
CA GLN A 35 -14.56 -1.82 -8.10
C GLN A 35 -15.61 -1.91 -6.98
N ILE A 36 -15.93 -3.12 -6.53
CA ILE A 36 -16.93 -3.37 -5.48
C ILE A 36 -16.38 -2.90 -4.12
N ALA A 37 -17.20 -2.20 -3.35
CA ALA A 37 -16.79 -1.70 -2.03
C ALA A 37 -16.67 -2.81 -0.97
N TYR A 38 -16.10 -2.46 0.19
CA TYR A 38 -16.02 -3.31 1.38
C TYR A 38 -15.28 -4.64 1.18
N GLY A 39 -14.21 -4.63 0.37
CA GLY A 39 -13.33 -5.79 0.18
C GLY A 39 -13.80 -6.80 -0.85
N GLY A 40 -14.86 -6.48 -1.61
CA GLY A 40 -15.32 -7.30 -2.74
C GLY A 40 -14.54 -7.09 -4.04
N ASP A 41 -13.47 -6.29 -4.01
CA ASP A 41 -12.66 -5.91 -5.17
C ASP A 41 -11.52 -6.89 -5.47
N ASP A 42 -10.99 -6.79 -6.69
CA ASP A 42 -9.91 -7.66 -7.17
C ASP A 42 -8.58 -7.45 -6.42
N TYR A 43 -8.30 -6.25 -5.91
CA TYR A 43 -7.07 -5.97 -5.16
C TYR A 43 -7.10 -6.67 -3.79
N THR A 44 -8.25 -6.66 -3.12
CA THR A 44 -8.45 -7.39 -1.87
C THR A 44 -8.29 -8.89 -2.08
N ALA A 45 -8.85 -9.45 -3.17
CA ALA A 45 -8.65 -10.85 -3.51
C ALA A 45 -7.16 -11.20 -3.78
N ALA A 46 -6.44 -10.34 -4.50
CA ALA A 46 -5.01 -10.49 -4.76
C ALA A 46 -4.16 -10.42 -3.48
N LEU A 47 -4.53 -9.54 -2.54
CA LEU A 47 -3.90 -9.45 -1.22
C LEU A 47 -4.07 -10.76 -0.43
N THR A 48 -5.29 -11.31 -0.36
CA THR A 48 -5.54 -12.59 0.32
C THR A 48 -4.66 -13.71 -0.25
N LYS A 49 -4.53 -13.80 -1.58
CA LYS A 49 -3.65 -14.79 -2.23
C LYS A 49 -2.18 -14.59 -1.85
N THR A 50 -1.72 -13.34 -1.86
CA THR A 50 -0.34 -12.98 -1.52
C THR A 50 -0.02 -13.32 -0.06
N ILE A 51 -0.92 -13.00 0.86
CA ILE A 51 -0.77 -13.32 2.28
C ILE A 51 -0.72 -14.83 2.49
N LYS A 52 -1.63 -15.60 1.87
CA LYS A 52 -1.59 -17.07 1.91
C LYS A 52 -0.29 -17.65 1.38
N THR A 53 0.30 -17.01 0.37
CA THR A 53 1.58 -17.44 -0.22
C THR A 53 2.74 -17.24 0.75
N HIS A 54 2.78 -16.11 1.45
CA HIS A 54 3.88 -15.78 2.37
C HIS A 54 3.72 -16.41 3.76
N PHE A 55 2.49 -16.54 4.26
CA PHE A 55 2.20 -16.90 5.65
C PHE A 55 1.42 -18.22 5.81
N GLY A 56 1.05 -18.88 4.70
CA GLY A 56 0.38 -20.18 4.70
C GLY A 56 -1.15 -20.08 4.54
N SER A 57 -1.78 -21.19 4.13
CA SER A 57 -3.19 -21.21 3.72
C SER A 57 -4.22 -20.88 4.80
N GLN A 58 -3.83 -20.96 6.08
CA GLN A 58 -4.66 -20.61 7.24
C GLN A 58 -4.62 -19.11 7.58
N SER A 59 -3.76 -18.34 6.91
CA SER A 59 -3.73 -16.88 7.02
C SER A 59 -4.80 -16.27 6.11
N LEU A 60 -5.49 -15.23 6.60
CA LEU A 60 -6.62 -14.50 5.98
C LEU A 60 -7.61 -15.33 5.14
#